data_AF-A0A174CPD3-F1
#
_entry.id   AF-A0A174CPD3-F1
#
_cell.length_a   1.000
_cell.length_b   1.000
_cell.length_c   1.000
_cell.angle_alpha   90.00
_cell.angle_beta   90.00
_cell.angle_gamma   90.00
#
_symmetry.space_group_name_H-M   'P 1'
#
loop_
_entity.id
_entity.type
_entity.pdbx_description
1 polymer ?
#
loop_
_entity_poly.entity_id
_entity_poly.type
_entity_poly.pdbx_seq_one_letter_code
_entity_poly.pdbx_strand_id
1 'polypeptide(L)'
;MPGYILHLTAAQMFLKTQKGQEFLKTKQDKNDFLIGNLLPDTTKIKARSHFRDPKYHDRMIEYPETSWFIKKYKHLLSNSSVVGYLFHLYIDRRFFKDYMPRIVEFRNVQDEREERRDMVKDVLLKRTGQRLSKWDFFSEKYYYGDYTKMNMYLVNRYQIPTTLDPNISNPGIKEVDYEDVKQVLKELKTYLKVPEDAVKNVRVFDVEDLLFFLENAVNEFKI
;
A
#
# COMPACT_ATOMS: atom_id res chain seq x y z
N MET A 1 -0.78 10.92 -3.05
CA MET A 1 -1.89 9.97 -3.29
C MET A 1 -1.51 8.66 -2.60
N PRO A 2 -2.29 8.17 -1.64
CA PRO A 2 -2.10 6.84 -1.06
C PRO A 2 -2.37 5.77 -2.13
N GLY A 3 -1.57 4.71 -2.15
CA GLY A 3 -1.62 3.65 -3.16
C GLY A 3 -2.84 2.72 -3.00
N TYR A 4 -4.03 3.26 -2.71
CA TYR A 4 -5.24 2.48 -2.38
C TYR A 4 -5.52 1.38 -3.39
N ILE A 5 -5.43 1.69 -4.69
CA ILE A 5 -5.68 0.71 -5.75
C ILE A 5 -4.60 -0.38 -5.75
N LEU A 6 -3.35 -0.07 -5.42
CA LEU A 6 -2.29 -1.07 -5.29
C LEU A 6 -2.57 -2.01 -4.10
N HIS A 7 -3.00 -1.47 -2.96
CA HIS A 7 -3.42 -2.30 -1.82
C HIS A 7 -4.62 -3.17 -2.15
N LEU A 8 -5.66 -2.60 -2.78
CA LEU A 8 -6.83 -3.35 -3.23
C LEU A 8 -6.47 -4.39 -4.30
N THR A 9 -5.45 -4.14 -5.12
CA THR A 9 -4.91 -5.12 -6.07
C THR A 9 -4.36 -6.32 -5.32
N ALA A 10 -3.45 -6.10 -4.36
CA ALA A 10 -2.89 -7.16 -3.54
C ALA A 10 -3.99 -7.90 -2.73
N ALA A 11 -4.97 -7.16 -2.21
CA ALA A 11 -6.09 -7.73 -1.49
C ALA A 11 -6.96 -8.63 -2.40
N GLN A 12 -7.24 -8.18 -3.63
CA GLN A 12 -7.94 -8.99 -4.63
C GLN A 12 -7.16 -10.24 -5.05
N MET A 13 -5.84 -10.16 -5.16
CA MET A 13 -5.00 -11.35 -5.35
C MET A 13 -5.17 -12.31 -4.16
N PHE A 14 -5.14 -11.81 -2.92
CA PHE A 14 -5.31 -12.63 -1.73
C PHE A 14 -6.67 -13.33 -1.68
N LEU A 15 -7.77 -12.63 -2.03
CA LEU A 15 -9.12 -13.20 -2.10
C LEU A 15 -9.24 -14.41 -3.05
N LYS A 16 -8.35 -14.51 -4.04
CA LYS A 16 -8.32 -15.61 -5.01
C LYS A 16 -7.46 -16.80 -4.57
N THR A 17 -6.63 -16.63 -3.53
CA THR A 17 -5.83 -17.73 -2.97
C THR A 17 -6.71 -18.70 -2.17
N GLN A 18 -6.25 -19.95 -2.02
CA GLN A 18 -6.92 -20.93 -1.15
C GLN A 18 -7.10 -20.41 0.28
N LYS A 19 -6.05 -19.81 0.87
CA LYS A 19 -6.10 -19.24 2.22
C LYS A 19 -7.16 -18.14 2.34
N GLY A 20 -7.21 -17.24 1.34
CA GLY A 20 -8.20 -16.18 1.29
C GLY A 20 -9.63 -16.71 1.20
N GLN A 21 -9.85 -17.77 0.41
CA GLN A 21 -11.16 -18.41 0.28
C GLN A 21 -11.58 -19.18 1.54
N GLU A 22 -10.63 -19.82 2.23
CA GLU A 22 -10.88 -20.52 3.48
C GLU A 22 -11.25 -19.56 4.62
N PHE A 23 -10.60 -18.40 4.68
CA PHE A 23 -10.85 -17.38 5.71
C PHE A 23 -12.06 -16.49 5.38
N LEU A 24 -12.20 -16.03 4.14
CA LEU A 24 -13.20 -15.03 3.71
C LEU A 24 -14.33 -15.67 2.91
N LYS A 25 -15.21 -16.36 3.63
CA LYS A 25 -16.22 -17.25 3.02
C LYS A 25 -17.39 -16.48 2.43
N THR A 26 -17.87 -15.45 3.11
CA THR A 26 -19.08 -14.72 2.71
C THR A 26 -18.76 -13.48 1.88
N LYS A 27 -19.78 -12.91 1.24
CA LYS A 27 -19.66 -11.60 0.58
C LYS A 27 -19.32 -10.50 1.59
N GLN A 28 -19.87 -10.58 2.80
CA GLN A 28 -19.58 -9.62 3.87
C GLN A 28 -18.13 -9.72 4.32
N ASP A 29 -17.60 -10.93 4.52
CA ASP A 29 -16.19 -11.10 4.92
C ASP A 29 -15.24 -10.47 3.92
N LYS A 30 -15.50 -10.68 2.63
CA LYS A 30 -14.71 -10.09 1.54
C LYS A 30 -14.83 -8.57 1.53
N ASN A 31 -16.04 -8.02 1.71
CA ASN A 31 -16.25 -6.57 1.82
C ASN A 31 -15.46 -5.99 3.01
N ASP A 32 -15.63 -6.59 4.18
CA ASP A 32 -15.03 -6.11 5.43
C ASP A 32 -13.52 -6.19 5.39
N PHE A 33 -12.95 -7.23 4.78
CA PHE A 33 -11.52 -7.35 4.52
C PHE A 33 -11.00 -6.22 3.61
N LEU A 34 -11.69 -5.94 2.51
CA LEU A 34 -11.30 -4.86 1.59
C LEU A 34 -11.43 -3.47 2.23
N ILE A 35 -12.48 -3.24 3.01
CA ILE A 35 -12.65 -2.03 3.80
C ILE A 35 -11.52 -1.90 4.83
N GLY A 36 -11.25 -2.97 5.58
CA GLY A 36 -10.16 -3.06 6.53
C GLY A 36 -8.79 -2.74 5.91
N ASN A 37 -8.60 -3.14 4.66
CA ASN A 37 -7.38 -2.89 3.88
C ASN A 37 -7.19 -1.42 3.47
N LEU A 38 -8.24 -0.61 3.51
CA LEU A 38 -8.19 0.84 3.23
C LEU A 38 -8.02 1.68 4.49
N LEU A 39 -8.43 1.14 5.65
CA LEU A 39 -8.47 1.86 6.92
C LEU A 39 -7.15 2.51 7.36
N PRO A 40 -5.96 1.87 7.24
CA PRO A 40 -4.73 2.49 7.73
C PRO A 40 -4.45 3.83 7.07
N ASP A 41 -4.95 4.01 5.85
CA ASP A 41 -4.72 5.20 5.06
C ASP A 41 -5.75 6.32 5.23
N THR A 42 -6.86 6.09 5.97
CA THR A 42 -7.91 7.10 6.17
C THR A 42 -7.45 8.31 6.97
N THR A 43 -6.45 8.13 7.83
CA THR A 43 -5.92 9.19 8.70
C THR A 43 -4.65 9.85 8.16
N LYS A 44 -4.47 11.13 8.51
CA LYS A 44 -3.22 11.87 8.28
C LYS A 44 -2.11 11.46 9.25
N ILE A 45 -2.43 10.87 10.39
CA ILE A 45 -1.45 10.48 11.42
C ILE A 45 -0.87 9.08 11.09
N LYS A 46 -0.09 9.01 10.02
CA LYS A 46 0.46 7.75 9.49
C LYS A 46 1.31 6.99 10.49
N ALA A 47 2.09 7.69 11.33
CA ALA A 47 2.94 7.06 12.34
C ALA A 47 2.13 6.10 13.25
N ARG A 48 0.91 6.50 13.63
CA ARG A 48 0.03 5.73 14.49
C ARG A 48 -0.68 4.61 13.72
N SER A 49 -1.34 4.92 12.59
CA SER A 49 -2.09 3.91 11.83
C SER A 49 -1.20 2.86 11.19
N HIS A 50 0.02 3.22 10.83
CA HIS A 50 0.97 2.29 10.22
C HIS A 50 1.91 1.65 11.24
N PHE A 51 1.75 1.88 12.55
CA PHE A 51 2.64 1.30 13.57
C PHE A 51 4.12 1.53 13.24
N ARG A 52 4.47 2.76 12.83
CA ARG A 52 5.84 3.12 12.47
C ARG A 52 6.65 3.33 13.74
N ASP A 53 7.84 2.76 13.78
CA ASP A 53 8.75 2.94 14.90
C ASP A 53 9.35 4.36 14.87
N PRO A 54 9.16 5.17 15.93
CA PRO A 54 9.67 6.54 15.98
C PRO A 54 11.18 6.68 15.79
N LYS A 55 11.93 5.59 16.04
CA LYS A 55 13.37 5.53 15.78
C LYS A 55 13.74 5.83 14.34
N TYR A 56 12.84 5.61 13.38
CA TYR A 56 13.10 5.78 11.94
C TYR A 56 12.39 6.99 11.32
N HIS A 57 11.82 7.90 12.09
CA HIS A 57 11.13 9.09 11.55
C HIS A 57 12.04 10.03 10.73
N ASP A 58 13.35 9.94 10.93
CA ASP A 58 14.36 10.66 10.17
C ASP A 58 14.65 10.02 8.80
N ARG A 59 14.10 8.84 8.50
CA ARG A 59 14.39 8.10 7.27
C ARG A 59 13.55 8.57 6.09
N MET A 60 14.10 8.39 4.89
CA MET A 60 13.40 8.63 3.62
C MET A 60 12.17 7.74 3.48
N ILE A 61 12.30 6.49 3.92
CA ILE A 61 11.25 5.47 3.86
C ILE A 61 11.02 4.96 5.27
N GLU A 62 9.76 4.98 5.68
CA GLU A 62 9.28 4.41 6.92
C GLU A 62 8.25 3.34 6.56
N TYR A 63 8.28 2.21 7.26
CA TYR A 63 7.36 1.11 7.00
C TYR A 63 6.78 0.53 8.30
N PRO A 64 5.64 -0.19 8.23
CA PRO A 64 4.98 -0.73 9.41
C PRO A 64 5.74 -1.79 10.18
N GLU A 65 5.63 -1.78 11.51
CA GLU A 65 5.95 -2.91 12.38
C GLU A 65 4.71 -3.78 12.62
N THR A 66 4.46 -4.74 11.72
CA THR A 66 3.29 -5.63 11.78
C THR A 66 3.19 -6.43 13.08
N SER A 67 4.33 -6.76 13.70
CA SER A 67 4.38 -7.45 14.99
C SER A 67 3.71 -6.67 16.12
N TRP A 68 3.74 -5.33 16.07
CA TRP A 68 3.10 -4.48 17.08
C TRP A 68 1.58 -4.50 16.93
N PHE A 69 1.09 -4.46 15.70
CA PHE A 69 -0.34 -4.65 15.41
C PHE A 69 -0.81 -6.02 15.90
N ILE A 70 -0.12 -7.09 15.52
CA ILE A 70 -0.47 -8.46 15.92
C ILE A 70 -0.47 -8.58 17.44
N LYS A 71 0.57 -8.10 18.12
CA LYS A 71 0.65 -8.15 19.60
C LYS A 71 -0.55 -7.44 20.25
N LYS A 72 -0.97 -6.29 19.71
CA LYS A 72 -2.06 -5.49 20.25
C LYS A 72 -3.44 -6.08 19.95
N TYR A 73 -3.63 -6.62 18.75
CA TYR A 73 -4.94 -7.01 18.22
C TYR A 73 -5.09 -8.50 17.94
N LYS A 74 -4.21 -9.35 18.47
CA LYS A 74 -4.26 -10.82 18.33
C LYS A 74 -5.66 -11.40 18.60
N HIS A 75 -6.33 -10.89 19.61
CA HIS A 75 -7.67 -11.32 20.04
C HIS A 75 -8.79 -10.93 19.05
N LEU A 76 -8.51 -10.06 18.07
CA LEU A 76 -9.47 -9.62 17.05
C LEU A 76 -9.16 -10.20 15.65
N LEU A 77 -8.14 -11.06 15.49
CA LEU A 77 -7.73 -11.58 14.17
C LEU A 77 -8.73 -12.56 13.53
N SER A 78 -9.83 -12.90 14.21
CA SER A 78 -10.97 -13.58 13.59
C SER A 78 -11.90 -12.62 12.82
N ASN A 79 -11.74 -11.30 12.98
CA ASN A 79 -12.55 -10.31 12.27
C ASN A 79 -11.92 -9.95 10.92
N SER A 80 -12.70 -10.07 9.84
CA SER A 80 -12.26 -9.85 8.46
C SER A 80 -11.64 -8.47 8.23
N SER A 81 -12.16 -7.41 8.83
CA SER A 81 -11.60 -6.05 8.70
C SER A 81 -10.26 -5.87 9.41
N VAL A 82 -10.06 -6.55 10.54
CA VAL A 82 -8.80 -6.51 11.28
C VAL A 82 -7.71 -7.24 10.50
N VAL A 83 -8.06 -8.36 9.85
CA VAL A 83 -7.14 -9.05 8.94
C VAL A 83 -6.86 -8.21 7.70
N GLY A 84 -7.85 -7.48 7.17
CA GLY A 84 -7.65 -6.50 6.09
C GLY A 84 -6.65 -5.40 6.46
N TYR A 85 -6.76 -4.87 7.68
CA TYR A 85 -5.82 -3.89 8.23
C TYR A 85 -4.41 -4.48 8.34
N LEU A 86 -4.28 -5.66 8.94
CA LEU A 86 -2.99 -6.35 9.05
C LEU A 86 -2.37 -6.60 7.66
N PHE A 87 -3.21 -7.02 6.70
CA PHE A 87 -2.77 -7.28 5.34
C PHE A 87 -2.24 -6.01 4.65
N HIS A 88 -2.88 -4.86 4.86
CA HIS A 88 -2.36 -3.57 4.40
C HIS A 88 -0.96 -3.32 4.96
N LEU A 89 -0.80 -3.40 6.29
CA LEU A 89 0.48 -3.15 6.96
C LEU A 89 1.57 -4.13 6.48
N TYR A 90 1.19 -5.37 6.23
CA TYR A 90 2.07 -6.38 5.68
C TYR A 90 2.54 -6.03 4.27
N ILE A 91 1.64 -5.67 3.36
CA ILE A 91 2.00 -5.29 1.99
C ILE A 91 2.90 -4.05 2.00
N ASP A 92 2.57 -3.05 2.80
CA ASP A 92 3.40 -1.85 2.96
C ASP A 92 4.79 -2.20 3.47
N ARG A 93 4.89 -3.05 4.50
CA ARG A 93 6.18 -3.51 5.03
C ARG A 93 6.99 -4.21 3.95
N ARG A 94 6.41 -5.17 3.23
CA ARG A 94 7.11 -5.90 2.16
C ARG A 94 7.52 -4.94 1.04
N PHE A 95 6.63 -4.05 0.62
CA PHE A 95 6.89 -3.13 -0.48
C PHE A 95 8.06 -2.20 -0.14
N PHE A 96 8.01 -1.51 1.00
CA PHE A 96 9.05 -0.55 1.36
C PHE A 96 10.36 -1.20 1.79
N LYS A 97 10.31 -2.34 2.47
CA LYS A 97 11.52 -3.03 2.94
C LYS A 97 12.20 -3.84 1.84
N ASP A 98 11.42 -4.51 1.00
CA ASP A 98 11.96 -5.51 0.08
C ASP A 98 11.90 -5.04 -1.38
N TYR A 99 10.86 -4.33 -1.82
CA TYR A 99 10.68 -3.95 -3.23
C TYR A 99 11.30 -2.59 -3.56
N MET A 100 11.02 -1.55 -2.79
CA MET A 100 11.54 -0.19 -3.00
C MET A 100 13.08 -0.18 -3.18
N PRO A 101 13.88 -0.89 -2.36
CA PRO A 101 15.33 -0.93 -2.55
C PRO A 101 15.79 -1.64 -3.84
N ARG A 102 14.92 -2.40 -4.52
CA ARG A 102 15.21 -3.02 -5.83
C ARG A 102 15.10 -2.03 -6.97
N ILE A 103 14.20 -1.06 -6.85
CA ILE A 103 13.88 -0.10 -7.92
C ILE A 103 14.58 1.24 -7.76
N VAL A 104 14.95 1.64 -6.54
CA VAL A 104 15.64 2.91 -6.27
C VAL A 104 16.79 2.77 -5.29
N GLU A 105 17.68 3.75 -5.32
CA GLU A 105 18.69 3.97 -4.30
C GLU A 105 18.78 5.45 -3.94
N PHE A 106 18.80 5.75 -2.65
CA PHE A 106 18.97 7.10 -2.14
C PHE A 106 20.46 7.38 -1.93
N ARG A 107 20.97 8.47 -2.51
CA ARG A 107 22.40 8.79 -2.54
C ARG A 107 22.69 10.10 -1.80
N ASN A 108 23.78 10.13 -1.02
CA ASN A 108 24.28 11.34 -0.36
C ASN A 108 25.17 12.17 -1.32
N VAL A 109 25.81 13.24 -0.81
CA VAL A 109 26.65 14.12 -1.64
C VAL A 109 27.98 13.47 -2.07
N GLN A 110 28.40 12.39 -1.40
CA GLN A 110 29.55 11.54 -1.75
C GLN A 110 29.19 10.38 -2.70
N ASP A 111 27.93 10.31 -3.15
CA ASP A 111 27.37 9.22 -3.96
C ASP A 111 27.29 7.85 -3.27
N GLU A 112 27.25 7.85 -1.94
CA GLU A 112 27.06 6.64 -1.14
C GLU A 112 25.58 6.44 -0.80
N ARG A 113 25.19 5.19 -0.51
CA ARG A 113 23.83 4.89 -0.05
C ARG A 113 23.56 5.58 1.29
N GLU A 114 22.44 6.29 1.37
CA GLU A 114 22.01 7.00 2.59
C GLU A 114 20.50 6.90 2.75
N GLU A 115 20.04 6.74 3.98
CA GLU A 115 18.61 6.55 4.27
C GLU A 115 18.04 7.71 5.07
N ARG A 116 18.86 8.53 5.73
CA ARG A 116 18.42 9.71 6.47
C ARG A 116 17.99 10.82 5.51
N ARG A 117 16.76 11.28 5.67
CA ARG A 117 16.08 12.20 4.77
C ARG A 117 16.87 13.46 4.49
N ASP A 118 17.50 14.02 5.51
CA ASP A 118 18.22 15.29 5.42
C ASP A 118 19.59 15.14 4.74
N MET A 119 20.14 13.92 4.74
CA MET A 119 21.44 13.59 4.16
C MET A 119 21.34 13.12 2.70
N VAL A 120 20.14 12.72 2.25
CA VAL A 120 19.90 12.31 0.87
C VAL A 120 19.88 13.52 -0.06
N LYS A 121 20.74 13.47 -1.09
CA LYS A 121 20.86 14.46 -2.15
C LYS A 121 19.93 14.14 -3.32
N ASP A 122 20.04 12.93 -3.87
CA ASP A 122 19.28 12.47 -5.03
C ASP A 122 18.83 11.00 -4.91
N VAL A 123 17.88 10.64 -5.77
CA VAL A 123 17.31 9.30 -5.90
C VAL A 123 17.72 8.75 -7.26
N LEU A 124 18.46 7.65 -7.26
CA LEU A 124 18.81 6.89 -8.46
C LEU A 124 17.70 5.89 -8.78
N LEU A 125 17.06 6.05 -9.94
CA LEU A 125 16.16 5.04 -10.50
C LEU A 125 16.98 3.93 -11.15
N LYS A 126 16.95 2.72 -10.59
CA LYS A 126 17.83 1.62 -11.01
C LYS A 126 17.53 1.14 -12.43
N ARG A 127 16.26 1.15 -12.84
CA ARG A 127 15.83 0.72 -14.18
C ARG A 127 16.39 1.61 -15.30
N THR A 128 16.51 2.92 -15.06
CA THR A 128 16.86 3.89 -16.12
C THR A 128 18.23 4.53 -15.92
N GLY A 129 18.83 4.38 -14.73
CA GLY A 129 20.02 5.13 -14.32
C GLY A 129 19.76 6.61 -14.05
N GLN A 130 18.51 7.07 -14.16
CA GLN A 130 18.15 8.47 -13.98
C GLN A 130 18.30 8.90 -12.51
N ARG A 131 18.90 10.07 -12.28
CA ARG A 131 18.93 10.72 -10.96
C ARG A 131 17.87 11.80 -10.85
N LEU A 132 17.15 11.80 -9.73
CA LEU A 132 16.07 12.73 -9.44
C LEU A 132 16.30 13.42 -8.10
N SER A 133 15.85 14.67 -7.97
CA SER A 133 15.71 15.27 -6.65
C SER A 133 14.68 14.48 -5.82
N LYS A 134 14.77 14.57 -4.49
CA LYS A 134 13.75 13.97 -3.59
C LYS A 134 12.34 14.44 -3.95
N TRP A 135 12.20 15.73 -4.25
CA TRP A 135 10.92 16.37 -4.59
C TRP A 135 10.36 15.86 -5.92
N ASP A 136 11.21 15.73 -6.94
CA ASP A 136 10.80 15.16 -8.23
C ASP A 136 10.40 13.70 -8.07
N PHE A 137 11.18 12.90 -7.35
CA PHE A 137 10.89 11.48 -7.16
C PHE A 137 9.50 11.30 -6.55
N PHE A 138 9.18 11.97 -5.44
CA PHE A 138 7.86 11.93 -4.79
C PHE A 138 6.84 12.90 -5.38
N SER A 139 6.89 13.17 -6.68
CA SER A 139 5.90 14.04 -7.35
C SER A 139 4.89 13.25 -8.19
N GLU A 140 3.85 13.94 -8.66
CA GLU A 140 2.90 13.44 -9.66
C GLU A 140 3.55 13.19 -11.04
N LYS A 141 4.77 13.67 -11.25
CA LYS A 141 5.54 13.36 -12.47
C LYS A 141 6.15 11.96 -12.43
N TYR A 142 6.51 11.47 -11.23
CA TYR A 142 7.21 10.20 -11.02
C TYR A 142 6.43 9.27 -10.08
N TYR A 143 6.91 9.04 -8.85
CA TYR A 143 6.43 7.98 -7.96
C TYR A 143 4.92 8.04 -7.73
N TYR A 144 4.37 9.18 -7.28
CA TYR A 144 2.92 9.32 -7.09
C TYR A 144 2.17 9.36 -8.41
N GLY A 145 2.81 9.89 -9.45
CA GLY A 145 2.25 9.87 -10.80
C GLY A 145 2.01 8.48 -11.35
N ASP A 146 2.88 7.53 -11.03
CA ASP A 146 2.77 6.17 -11.55
C ASP A 146 1.62 5.41 -10.90
N TYR A 147 1.36 5.61 -9.59
CA TYR A 147 0.13 5.09 -8.97
C TYR A 147 -1.10 5.56 -9.75
N THR A 148 -1.20 6.86 -10.03
CA THR A 148 -2.31 7.43 -10.80
C THR A 148 -2.46 6.76 -12.17
N LYS A 149 -1.35 6.61 -12.91
CA LYS A 149 -1.33 6.02 -14.26
C LYS A 149 -1.70 4.53 -14.24
N MET A 150 -1.39 3.81 -13.16
CA MET A 150 -1.70 2.39 -13.02
C MET A 150 -3.15 2.12 -12.59
N ASN A 151 -3.84 3.09 -11.97
CA ASN A 151 -5.12 2.82 -11.30
C ASN A 151 -6.17 2.13 -12.17
N MET A 152 -6.52 2.69 -13.34
CA MET A 152 -7.55 2.11 -14.20
C MET A 152 -7.15 0.73 -14.74
N TYR A 153 -5.87 0.58 -15.12
CA TYR A 153 -5.31 -0.70 -15.57
C TYR A 153 -5.44 -1.80 -14.51
N LEU A 154 -5.07 -1.50 -13.26
CA LEU A 154 -5.15 -2.46 -12.16
C LEU A 154 -6.59 -2.81 -11.82
N VAL A 155 -7.49 -1.81 -11.82
CA VAL A 155 -8.93 -2.02 -11.59
C VAL A 155 -9.51 -2.98 -12.61
N ASN A 156 -9.20 -2.78 -13.90
CA ASN A 156 -9.69 -3.64 -14.99
C ASN A 156 -9.05 -5.03 -14.93
N ARG A 157 -7.73 -5.13 -14.78
CA ARG A 157 -7.01 -6.42 -14.76
C ARG A 157 -7.43 -7.31 -13.59
N TYR A 158 -7.59 -6.73 -12.39
CA TYR A 158 -7.88 -7.50 -11.18
C TYR A 158 -9.35 -7.50 -10.76
N GLN A 159 -10.22 -6.81 -11.51
CA GLN A 159 -11.65 -6.67 -11.22
C GLN A 159 -11.89 -6.09 -9.83
N ILE A 160 -11.18 -5.01 -9.51
CA ILE A 160 -11.24 -4.36 -8.20
C ILE A 160 -12.62 -3.74 -8.02
N PRO A 161 -13.35 -4.05 -6.93
CA PRO A 161 -14.66 -3.47 -6.68
C PRO A 161 -14.52 -1.96 -6.45
N THR A 162 -15.21 -1.19 -7.27
CA THR A 162 -15.25 0.27 -7.18
C THR A 162 -16.37 0.77 -6.26
N THR A 163 -17.19 -0.16 -5.76
CA THR A 163 -18.22 0.07 -4.74
C THR A 163 -18.07 -0.97 -3.65
N LEU A 164 -17.86 -0.50 -2.43
CA LEU A 164 -17.80 -1.30 -1.21
C LEU A 164 -18.88 -0.79 -0.25
N ASP A 165 -19.42 -1.66 0.61
CA ASP A 165 -20.35 -1.27 1.65
C ASP A 165 -19.57 -0.65 2.82
N PRO A 166 -19.73 0.66 3.10
CA PRO A 166 -19.03 1.31 4.20
C PRO A 166 -19.62 0.97 5.58
N ASN A 167 -20.75 0.27 5.65
CA ASN A 167 -21.42 -0.03 6.91
C ASN A 167 -20.74 -1.21 7.61
N ILE A 168 -19.66 -0.91 8.33
CA ILE A 168 -18.90 -1.87 9.10
C ILE A 168 -18.76 -1.43 10.56
N SER A 169 -18.81 -2.39 11.48
CA SER A 169 -18.60 -2.12 12.91
C SER A 169 -17.11 -2.17 13.26
N ASN A 170 -16.63 -1.17 13.99
CA ASN A 170 -15.27 -1.18 14.54
C ASN A 170 -15.19 -2.20 15.71
N PRO A 171 -14.40 -3.28 15.58
CA PRO A 171 -14.29 -4.31 16.61
C PRO A 171 -13.38 -3.91 17.79
N GLY A 172 -12.84 -2.69 17.82
CA GLY A 172 -11.96 -2.19 18.88
C GLY A 172 -10.61 -1.65 18.42
N ILE A 173 -10.41 -1.41 17.12
CA ILE A 173 -9.24 -0.72 16.58
C ILE A 173 -9.27 0.74 17.04
N LYS A 174 -8.11 1.24 17.51
CA LYS A 174 -8.02 2.56 18.15
C LYS A 174 -7.28 3.58 17.29
N GLU A 175 -6.59 3.15 16.24
CA GLU A 175 -5.68 3.98 15.45
C GLU A 175 -6.41 4.81 14.39
N VAL A 176 -7.62 4.41 14.03
CA VAL A 176 -8.41 4.99 12.94
C VAL A 176 -9.87 5.05 13.35
N ASP A 177 -10.62 5.96 12.73
CA ASP A 177 -12.08 5.91 12.72
C ASP A 177 -12.54 5.12 11.48
N TYR A 178 -13.47 4.18 11.68
CA TYR A 178 -14.02 3.39 10.59
C TYR A 178 -14.94 4.24 9.71
N GLU A 179 -15.55 5.30 10.25
CA GLU A 179 -16.40 6.23 9.50
C GLU A 179 -15.62 6.98 8.41
N ASP A 180 -14.32 7.21 8.62
CA ASP A 180 -13.45 7.90 7.66
C ASP A 180 -13.30 7.13 6.33
N VAL A 181 -13.64 5.83 6.30
CA VAL A 181 -13.60 5.06 5.05
C VAL A 181 -14.54 5.63 3.99
N LYS A 182 -15.64 6.26 4.40
CA LYS A 182 -16.61 6.88 3.46
C LYS A 182 -15.94 7.94 2.58
N GLN A 183 -15.00 8.70 3.14
CA GLN A 183 -14.23 9.68 2.40
C GLN A 183 -13.26 9.02 1.42
N VAL A 184 -12.57 7.95 1.84
CA VAL A 184 -11.68 7.17 0.96
C VAL A 184 -12.45 6.56 -0.21
N LEU A 185 -13.63 6.00 0.03
CA LEU A 185 -14.48 5.45 -1.05
C LEU A 185 -14.94 6.52 -2.04
N LYS A 186 -15.17 7.77 -1.58
CA LYS A 186 -15.45 8.91 -2.46
C LYS A 186 -14.22 9.27 -3.32
N GLU A 187 -13.03 9.26 -2.74
CA GLU A 187 -11.77 9.53 -3.43
C GLU A 187 -11.44 8.45 -4.47
N LEU A 188 -11.68 7.18 -4.17
CA LEU A 188 -11.48 6.05 -5.10
C LEU A 188 -12.15 6.29 -6.46
N LYS A 189 -13.36 6.85 -6.46
CA LYS A 189 -14.10 7.18 -7.70
C LYS A 189 -13.38 8.22 -8.55
N THR A 190 -12.57 9.09 -7.95
CA THR A 190 -11.82 10.12 -8.68
C THR A 190 -10.56 9.57 -9.35
N TYR A 191 -10.01 8.46 -8.84
CA TYR A 191 -8.81 7.82 -9.36
C TYR A 191 -9.03 7.02 -10.66
N LEU A 192 -10.29 6.87 -11.06
CA LEU A 192 -10.71 6.23 -12.31
C LEU A 192 -10.80 7.21 -13.49
N LYS A 193 -10.34 8.46 -13.32
CA LYS A 193 -10.40 9.48 -14.38
C LYS A 193 -9.27 9.37 -15.40
N VAL A 194 -8.15 8.74 -15.02
CA VAL A 194 -7.00 8.56 -15.92
C VAL A 194 -7.23 7.29 -16.76
N PRO A 195 -7.05 7.35 -18.09
CA PRO A 195 -7.34 6.22 -18.96
C PRO A 195 -6.35 5.06 -18.73
N GLU A 196 -6.80 3.84 -19.05
CA GLU A 196 -6.04 2.61 -18.82
C GLU A 196 -4.67 2.60 -19.50
N ASP A 197 -4.57 3.15 -20.70
CA ASP A 197 -3.34 3.20 -21.49
C ASP A 197 -2.24 4.10 -20.88
N ALA A 198 -2.60 4.96 -19.92
CA ALA A 198 -1.64 5.78 -19.19
C ALA A 198 -0.58 4.94 -18.47
N VAL A 199 -0.88 3.68 -18.13
CA VAL A 199 0.06 2.71 -17.57
C VAL A 199 1.32 2.53 -18.42
N LYS A 200 1.24 2.72 -19.74
CA LYS A 200 2.38 2.62 -20.67
C LYS A 200 3.43 3.72 -20.43
N ASN A 201 3.04 4.79 -19.72
CA ASN A 201 3.85 5.97 -19.46
C ASN A 201 4.33 6.06 -18.01
N VAL A 202 4.35 4.95 -17.27
CA VAL A 202 4.99 4.88 -15.94
C VAL A 202 6.50 5.10 -16.05
N ARG A 203 7.10 5.72 -15.04
CA ARG A 203 8.51 6.17 -15.06
C ARG A 203 9.40 5.49 -14.03
N VAL A 204 8.83 5.11 -12.90
CA VAL A 204 9.50 4.52 -11.74
C VAL A 204 9.31 3.01 -11.73
N PHE A 205 8.07 2.54 -11.86
CA PHE A 205 7.76 1.12 -11.74
C PHE A 205 7.93 0.38 -13.08
N ASP A 206 8.52 -0.80 -13.01
CA ASP A 206 8.18 -1.88 -13.93
C ASP A 206 6.90 -2.54 -13.41
N VAL A 207 5.83 -2.50 -14.21
CA VAL A 207 4.50 -2.91 -13.76
C VAL A 207 4.42 -4.42 -13.58
N GLU A 208 5.02 -5.22 -14.47
CA GLU A 208 4.95 -6.67 -14.36
C GLU A 208 5.84 -7.17 -13.21
N ASP A 209 7.02 -6.57 -12.99
CA ASP A 209 7.86 -6.89 -11.82
C ASP A 209 7.15 -6.53 -10.50
N LEU A 210 6.47 -5.37 -10.44
CA LEU A 210 5.66 -4.98 -9.29
C LEU A 210 4.54 -6.00 -9.02
N LEU A 211 3.81 -6.41 -10.05
CA LEU A 211 2.72 -7.39 -9.90
C LEU A 211 3.25 -8.76 -9.47
N PHE A 212 4.35 -9.22 -10.06
CA PHE A 212 5.02 -10.45 -9.64
C PHE A 212 5.48 -10.39 -8.17
N PHE A 213 6.04 -9.26 -7.75
CA PHE A 213 6.37 -9.02 -6.35
C PHE A 213 5.15 -9.12 -5.43
N LEU A 214 4.02 -8.48 -5.81
CA LEU A 214 2.80 -8.53 -5.02
C LEU A 214 2.23 -9.95 -4.92
N GLU A 215 2.19 -10.71 -6.01
CA GLU A 215 1.71 -12.09 -6.02
C GLU A 215 2.53 -12.98 -5.07
N ASN A 216 3.86 -12.83 -5.07
CA ASN A 216 4.73 -13.54 -4.14
C ASN A 216 4.47 -13.11 -2.68
N ALA A 217 4.38 -11.80 -2.43
CA ALA A 217 4.09 -11.29 -1.09
C ALA A 217 2.74 -11.82 -0.57
N VAL A 218 1.70 -11.83 -1.41
CA VAL A 218 0.37 -12.37 -1.11
C VAL A 218 0.45 -13.85 -0.71
N ASN A 219 1.17 -14.67 -1.46
CA ASN A 219 1.27 -16.11 -1.19
C ASN A 219 1.97 -16.42 0.15
N GLU A 220 2.94 -15.58 0.53
CA GLU A 220 3.66 -15.68 1.79
C GLU A 220 2.89 -15.16 3.01
N PHE A 221 1.81 -14.42 2.80
CA PHE A 221 1.00 -13.89 3.91
C PHE A 221 0.41 -15.04 4.77
N LYS A 222 0.40 -14.80 6.08
CA LYS A 222 -0.12 -15.72 7.10
C LYS A 222 -1.05 -14.94 8.03
N ILE A 223 -2.21 -15.52 8.31
CA ILE A 223 -3.20 -15.03 9.27
C ILE A 223 -2.83 -15.58 10.66
#